data_AF-A0A2N7JKF5-F1
#
_entry.id   AF-A0A2N7JKF5-F1
#
_cell.length_a   1.000
_cell.length_b   1.000
_cell.length_c   1.000
_cell.angle_alpha   90.00
_cell.angle_beta   90.00
_cell.angle_gamma   90.00
#
_symmetry.space_group_name_H-M   'P 1'
#
loop_
_entity.id
_entity.type
_entity.pdbx_description
1 polymer ?
#
loop_
_entity_poly.entity_id
_entity_poly.type
_entity_poly.pdbx_seq_one_letter_code
_entity_poly.pdbx_strand_id
1 'polypeptide(L)'
;MSTNTDNLSKQYPNNSSESVYDAISRLRLNKERLSKSISIQKAHVQTSVEQIEKVAKRTPKNAQPISVSERKHKINRVIRSLLMNELTQGLALKELRINVLGVKQDTFAKMVGVSRKTISEIENDRGTFKTDILDKVFKPFGLKVGLVPISTNLLNSALNCHDE
;
A
#
# COMPACT_ATOMS: atom_id res chain seq x y z
N MET A 1 44.27 24.27 39.88
CA MET A 1 44.33 23.99 38.43
C MET A 1 43.08 24.62 37.83
N SER A 2 43.25 25.81 37.30
CA SER A 2 42.20 26.75 36.91
C SER A 2 41.85 26.63 35.43
N THR A 3 40.60 27.00 35.13
CA THR A 3 40.03 27.61 33.91
C THR A 3 39.93 26.80 32.61
N ASN A 4 38.67 26.59 32.21
CA ASN A 4 38.04 26.96 30.93
C ASN A 4 38.94 27.09 29.69
N THR A 5 38.51 26.48 28.58
CA THR A 5 38.16 27.22 27.34
C THR A 5 37.44 26.34 26.33
N ASP A 6 36.34 26.88 25.81
CA ASP A 6 35.64 26.50 24.58
C ASP A 6 36.57 26.38 23.36
N ASN A 7 36.17 25.56 22.38
CA ASN A 7 36.43 25.92 20.99
C ASN A 7 35.34 25.38 20.05
N LEU A 8 34.53 26.32 19.58
CA LEU A 8 33.57 26.22 18.49
C LEU A 8 34.26 26.77 17.22
N SER A 9 34.38 26.00 16.15
CA SER A 9 34.72 26.54 14.83
C SER A 9 33.70 26.12 13.78
N LYS A 10 32.89 27.12 13.40
CA LYS A 10 31.91 27.11 12.31
C LYS A 10 32.59 27.80 11.12
N GLN A 11 32.77 27.10 10.01
CA GLN A 11 33.55 27.59 8.87
C GLN A 11 32.62 28.24 7.83
N TYR A 12 32.73 29.55 7.65
CA TYR A 12 32.23 30.30 6.49
C TYR A 12 33.33 30.38 5.42
N PRO A 13 33.02 30.33 4.10
CA PRO A 13 34.03 30.55 3.08
C PRO A 13 34.23 32.05 2.80
N ASN A 14 35.48 32.38 2.48
CA ASN A 14 36.10 33.69 2.41
C ASN A 14 35.59 34.63 1.30
N ASN A 15 35.73 35.92 1.62
CA ASN A 15 35.39 37.11 0.85
C ASN A 15 36.50 37.46 -0.16
N SER A 16 36.17 37.57 -1.45
CA SER A 16 36.93 38.37 -2.43
C SER A 16 35.99 39.44 -2.97
N SER A 17 36.42 40.70 -2.96
CA SER A 17 35.61 41.90 -3.17
C SER A 17 34.83 41.86 -4.50
N GLU A 18 33.59 41.39 -4.43
CA GLU A 18 32.68 41.32 -5.56
C GLU A 18 32.32 42.74 -6.00
N SER A 19 32.60 43.08 -7.26
CA SER A 19 32.17 44.35 -7.85
C SER A 19 30.64 44.39 -7.95
N VAL A 20 30.03 45.55 -7.75
CA VAL A 20 28.56 45.75 -7.84
C VAL A 20 28.00 45.20 -9.16
N TYR A 21 28.76 45.32 -10.25
CA TYR A 21 28.39 44.76 -11.57
C TYR A 21 28.35 43.23 -11.59
N ASP A 22 29.24 42.55 -10.85
CA ASP A 22 29.27 41.09 -10.74
C ASP A 22 28.07 40.59 -9.92
N ALA A 23 27.76 41.28 -8.81
CA ALA A 23 26.58 40.98 -7.99
C ALA A 23 25.26 41.14 -8.78
N ILE A 24 25.12 42.20 -9.57
CA ILE A 24 23.95 42.42 -10.43
C ILE A 24 23.85 41.34 -11.51
N SER A 25 24.97 40.94 -12.10
CA SER A 25 25.02 39.89 -13.13
C SER A 25 24.57 38.54 -12.56
N ARG A 26 25.02 38.18 -11.35
CA ARG A 26 24.57 36.96 -10.65
C ARG A 26 23.08 36.98 -10.34
N LEU A 27 22.56 38.10 -9.83
CA LEU A 27 21.13 38.24 -9.53
C LEU A 27 20.27 38.10 -10.80
N ARG A 28 20.73 38.65 -11.93
CA ARG A 28 20.04 38.54 -13.22
C ARG A 28 20.03 37.11 -13.75
N LEU A 29 21.18 36.43 -13.70
CA LEU A 29 21.29 35.01 -14.07
C LEU A 29 20.42 34.11 -13.18
N ASN A 30 20.34 34.40 -11.89
CA ASN A 30 19.51 33.62 -10.97
C ASN A 30 18.01 33.85 -11.24
N LYS A 31 17.62 35.09 -11.58
CA LYS A 31 16.25 35.43 -12.01
C LYS A 31 15.87 34.75 -13.33
N GLU A 32 16.80 34.65 -14.29
CA GLU A 32 16.59 33.92 -15.55
C GLU A 32 16.53 32.41 -15.35
N ARG A 33 17.34 31.84 -14.46
CA ARG A 33 17.24 30.43 -14.07
C ARG A 33 15.91 30.13 -13.38
N LEU A 34 15.44 31.03 -12.52
CA LEU A 34 14.15 30.91 -11.85
C LEU A 34 12.98 31.09 -12.82
N SER A 35 13.06 32.02 -13.78
CA SER A 35 12.02 32.16 -14.81
C SER A 35 11.99 30.97 -15.77
N LYS A 36 13.15 30.40 -16.10
CA LYS A 36 13.26 29.19 -16.93
C LYS A 36 12.76 27.94 -16.19
N SER A 37 13.06 27.78 -14.89
CA SER A 37 12.52 26.67 -14.10
C SER A 37 11.02 26.79 -13.88
N ILE A 38 10.49 28.01 -13.65
CA ILE A 38 9.06 28.27 -13.59
C ILE A 38 8.39 28.00 -14.95
N SER A 39 9.01 28.37 -16.08
CA SER A 39 8.48 28.09 -17.42
C SER A 39 8.47 26.59 -17.75
N ILE A 40 9.53 25.85 -17.37
CA ILE A 40 9.59 24.38 -17.54
C ILE A 40 8.54 23.67 -16.65
N GLN A 41 8.34 24.14 -15.41
CA GLN A 41 7.29 23.61 -14.53
C GLN A 41 5.89 23.98 -15.05
N LYS A 42 5.67 25.20 -15.57
CA LYS A 42 4.38 25.62 -16.12
C LYS A 42 4.02 24.87 -17.40
N ALA A 43 5.00 24.57 -18.26
CA ALA A 43 4.81 23.72 -19.44
C ALA A 43 4.49 22.25 -19.06
N HIS A 44 5.17 21.68 -18.05
CA HIS A 44 4.89 20.31 -17.59
C HIS A 44 3.54 20.20 -16.86
N VAL A 45 3.13 21.25 -16.15
CA VAL A 45 1.83 21.34 -15.48
C VAL A 45 0.70 21.54 -16.51
N GLN A 46 0.88 22.31 -17.58
CA GLN A 46 -0.18 22.51 -18.59
C GLN A 46 -0.49 21.22 -19.38
N THR A 47 0.54 20.45 -19.78
CA THR A 47 0.36 19.16 -20.48
C THR A 47 -0.27 18.10 -19.57
N SER A 48 -0.04 18.20 -18.25
CA SER A 48 -0.62 17.28 -17.26
C SER A 48 -2.05 17.67 -16.87
N VAL A 49 -2.39 18.96 -16.82
CA VAL A 49 -3.72 19.43 -16.41
C VAL A 49 -4.77 19.23 -17.50
N GLU A 50 -4.44 19.40 -18.79
CA GLU A 50 -5.39 19.09 -19.89
C GLU A 50 -5.66 17.57 -20.05
N GLN A 51 -4.70 16.72 -19.65
CA GLN A 51 -4.91 15.27 -19.59
C GLN A 51 -5.60 14.81 -18.30
N ILE A 52 -5.44 15.53 -17.18
CA ILE A 52 -6.11 15.22 -15.91
C ILE A 52 -7.56 15.74 -15.89
N GLU A 53 -7.89 16.89 -16.49
CA GLU A 53 -9.28 17.40 -16.50
C GLU A 53 -10.25 16.59 -17.38
N LYS A 54 -9.74 15.85 -18.39
CA LYS A 54 -10.55 14.84 -19.11
C LYS A 54 -10.65 13.49 -18.36
N VAL A 55 -9.85 13.27 -17.32
CA VAL A 55 -9.86 12.05 -16.49
C VAL A 55 -10.55 12.29 -15.13
N ALA A 56 -10.70 13.53 -14.69
CA ALA A 56 -11.35 13.92 -13.43
C ALA A 56 -12.86 14.18 -13.56
N LYS A 57 -13.56 13.47 -14.46
CA LYS A 57 -15.02 13.22 -14.37
C LYS A 57 -15.35 11.80 -14.82
N ARG A 58 -14.62 10.82 -14.29
CA ARG A 58 -15.08 9.43 -14.27
C ARG A 58 -14.85 8.86 -12.88
N THR A 59 -15.80 9.09 -11.99
CA THR A 59 -16.20 8.01 -11.08
C THR A 59 -16.36 6.78 -11.97
N PRO A 60 -15.65 5.65 -11.75
CA PRO A 60 -16.16 4.41 -12.28
C PRO A 60 -17.43 4.16 -11.47
N LYS A 61 -18.54 4.74 -11.96
CA LYS A 61 -19.90 4.32 -11.60
C LYS A 61 -20.13 3.00 -12.32
N ASN A 62 -19.28 2.02 -11.98
CA ASN A 62 -19.37 0.65 -12.41
C ASN A 62 -18.40 -0.24 -11.62
N ALA A 63 -18.48 -0.21 -10.29
CA ALA A 63 -18.27 -1.46 -9.58
C ALA A 63 -19.48 -2.33 -9.95
N GLN A 64 -19.40 -3.02 -11.09
CA GLN A 64 -20.42 -4.00 -11.45
C GLN A 64 -20.56 -4.91 -10.23
N PRO A 65 -21.78 -5.11 -9.71
CA PRO A 65 -22.00 -6.07 -8.65
C PRO A 65 -21.40 -7.39 -9.11
N ILE A 66 -20.36 -7.87 -8.42
CA ILE A 66 -19.76 -9.15 -8.77
C ILE A 66 -20.89 -10.19 -8.80
N SER A 67 -20.99 -10.94 -9.89
CA SER A 67 -22.05 -11.95 -9.96
C SER A 67 -21.83 -12.99 -8.85
N VAL A 68 -22.91 -13.61 -8.37
CA VAL A 68 -22.82 -14.64 -7.32
C VAL A 68 -21.85 -15.76 -7.74
N SER A 69 -21.90 -16.15 -9.02
CA SER A 69 -20.99 -17.15 -9.61
C SER A 69 -19.54 -16.69 -9.62
N GLU A 70 -19.27 -15.45 -10.03
CA GLU A 70 -17.92 -14.89 -10.02
C GLU A 70 -17.36 -14.77 -8.60
N ARG A 71 -18.20 -14.35 -7.64
CA ARG A 71 -17.85 -14.29 -6.22
C ARG A 71 -17.40 -15.66 -5.71
N LYS A 72 -18.20 -16.69 -5.99
CA LYS A 72 -17.90 -18.08 -5.60
C LYS A 72 -16.59 -18.56 -6.25
N HIS A 73 -16.38 -18.25 -7.53
CA HIS A 73 -15.16 -18.64 -8.24
C HIS A 73 -13.91 -17.99 -7.64
N LYS A 74 -13.95 -16.68 -7.34
CA LYS A 74 -12.83 -15.96 -6.69
C LYS A 74 -12.51 -16.52 -5.31
N ILE A 75 -13.54 -16.77 -4.49
CA ILE A 75 -13.35 -17.37 -3.16
C ILE A 75 -12.70 -18.75 -3.29
N ASN A 76 -13.23 -19.62 -4.16
CA ASN A 76 -12.68 -20.96 -4.37
C ASN A 76 -11.22 -20.95 -4.83
N ARG A 77 -10.86 -19.99 -5.69
CA ARG A 77 -9.47 -19.81 -6.12
C ARG A 77 -8.56 -19.49 -4.95
N VAL A 78 -8.94 -18.53 -4.10
CA VAL A 78 -8.14 -18.16 -2.91
C VAL A 78 -8.02 -19.34 -1.94
N ILE A 79 -9.12 -20.07 -1.70
CA ILE A 79 -9.09 -21.27 -0.84
C ILE A 79 -8.09 -22.30 -1.37
N ARG A 80 -8.13 -22.59 -2.68
CA ARG A 80 -7.20 -23.54 -3.30
C ARG A 80 -5.75 -23.09 -3.11
N SER A 81 -5.45 -21.83 -3.39
CA SER A 81 -4.08 -21.31 -3.23
C SER A 81 -3.62 -21.29 -1.77
N LEU A 82 -4.51 -21.05 -0.81
CA LEU A 82 -4.20 -21.17 0.62
C LEU A 82 -3.87 -22.63 0.99
N LEU A 83 -4.71 -23.58 0.56
CA LEU A 83 -4.54 -25.01 0.83
C LEU A 83 -3.30 -25.61 0.16
N MET A 84 -2.90 -25.09 -1.00
CA MET A 84 -1.68 -25.48 -1.71
C MET A 84 -0.43 -24.73 -1.21
N ASN A 85 -0.57 -23.92 -0.16
CA ASN A 85 0.51 -23.12 0.43
C ASN A 85 1.16 -22.13 -0.57
N GLU A 86 0.40 -21.70 -1.59
CA GLU A 86 0.78 -20.68 -2.58
C GLU A 86 0.53 -19.26 -2.04
N LEU A 87 -0.44 -19.12 -1.12
CA LEU A 87 -0.76 -17.87 -0.45
C LEU A 87 -0.65 -18.05 1.07
N THR A 88 -0.06 -17.04 1.72
CA THR A 88 -0.16 -16.89 3.17
C THR A 88 -1.59 -16.54 3.57
N GLN A 89 -1.90 -16.73 4.84
CA GLN A 89 -3.20 -16.36 5.40
C GLN A 89 -3.48 -14.85 5.28
N GLY A 90 -2.46 -14.00 5.49
CA GLY A 90 -2.59 -12.55 5.35
C GLY A 90 -2.89 -12.13 3.92
N LEU A 91 -2.15 -12.68 2.95
CA LEU A 91 -2.38 -12.42 1.53
C LEU A 91 -3.75 -12.92 1.08
N ALA A 92 -4.18 -14.10 1.53
CA ALA A 92 -5.51 -14.61 1.26
C ALA A 92 -6.61 -13.67 1.78
N LEU A 93 -6.46 -13.14 3.01
CA LEU A 93 -7.42 -12.17 3.55
C LEU A 93 -7.47 -10.88 2.72
N LYS A 94 -6.30 -10.38 2.30
CA LYS A 94 -6.18 -9.19 1.47
C LYS A 94 -6.86 -9.38 0.10
N GLU A 95 -6.62 -10.53 -0.54
CA GLU A 95 -7.24 -10.91 -1.81
C GLU A 95 -8.76 -10.99 -1.68
N LEU A 96 -9.27 -11.65 -0.64
CA LEU A 96 -10.70 -11.73 -0.36
C LEU A 96 -11.29 -10.34 -0.11
N ARG A 97 -10.65 -9.50 0.70
CA ARG A 97 -11.14 -8.14 0.98
C ARG A 97 -11.22 -7.29 -0.30
N ILE A 98 -10.19 -7.29 -1.13
CA ILE A 98 -10.12 -6.41 -2.31
C ILE A 98 -10.96 -6.98 -3.45
N ASN A 99 -10.77 -8.25 -3.80
CA ASN A 99 -11.32 -8.81 -5.04
C ASN A 99 -12.74 -9.41 -4.88
N VAL A 100 -13.16 -9.69 -3.64
CA VAL A 100 -14.50 -10.20 -3.33
C VAL A 100 -15.39 -9.12 -2.72
N LEU A 101 -14.88 -8.29 -1.80
CA LEU A 101 -15.70 -7.24 -1.17
C LEU A 101 -15.49 -5.85 -1.77
N GLY A 102 -14.32 -5.56 -2.35
CA GLY A 102 -14.03 -4.23 -2.91
C GLY A 102 -13.92 -3.12 -1.85
N VAL A 103 -13.69 -3.46 -0.58
CA VAL A 103 -13.71 -2.50 0.53
C VAL A 103 -12.31 -2.15 1.03
N LYS A 104 -12.15 -0.94 1.57
CA LYS A 104 -10.92 -0.51 2.26
C LYS A 104 -10.77 -1.25 3.60
N GLN A 105 -9.54 -1.32 4.12
CA GLN A 105 -9.24 -1.95 5.41
C GLN A 105 -10.09 -1.39 6.56
N ASP A 106 -10.29 -0.07 6.62
CA ASP A 106 -11.08 0.57 7.69
C ASP A 106 -12.55 0.10 7.70
N THR A 107 -13.16 0.05 6.51
CA THR A 107 -14.53 -0.45 6.33
C THR A 107 -14.63 -1.92 6.70
N PHE A 108 -13.66 -2.73 6.26
CA PHE A 108 -13.62 -4.15 6.59
C PHE A 108 -13.45 -4.39 8.09
N ALA A 109 -12.53 -3.68 8.74
CA ALA A 109 -12.27 -3.76 10.17
C ALA A 109 -13.53 -3.47 11.01
N LYS A 110 -14.27 -2.42 10.64
CA LYS A 110 -15.56 -2.09 11.26
C LYS A 110 -16.60 -3.19 11.06
N MET A 111 -16.66 -3.76 9.86
CA MET A 111 -17.62 -4.83 9.52
C MET A 111 -17.39 -6.12 10.32
N VAL A 112 -16.12 -6.50 10.56
CA VAL A 112 -15.77 -7.73 11.30
C VAL A 112 -15.51 -7.51 12.79
N GLY A 113 -15.59 -6.26 13.25
CA GLY A 113 -15.46 -5.90 14.67
C GLY A 113 -14.04 -6.04 15.22
N VAL A 114 -13.02 -5.65 14.44
CA VAL A 114 -11.61 -5.63 14.87
C VAL A 114 -10.96 -4.28 14.54
N SER A 115 -9.77 -4.02 15.09
CA SER A 115 -9.08 -2.75 14.79
C SER A 115 -8.51 -2.74 13.37
N ARG A 116 -8.44 -1.56 12.75
CA ARG A 116 -7.77 -1.39 11.44
C ARG A 116 -6.31 -1.84 11.50
N LYS A 117 -5.61 -1.58 12.61
CA LYS A 117 -4.23 -2.03 12.84
C LYS A 117 -4.13 -3.55 12.79
N THR A 118 -5.07 -4.26 13.42
CA THR A 118 -5.17 -5.72 13.39
C THR A 118 -5.33 -6.25 11.96
N ILE A 119 -6.25 -5.68 11.16
CA ILE A 119 -6.39 -6.06 9.74
C ILE A 119 -5.08 -5.82 8.98
N SER A 120 -4.45 -4.66 9.18
CA SER A 120 -3.18 -4.34 8.53
C SER A 120 -2.06 -5.30 8.94
N GLU A 121 -1.96 -5.69 10.20
CA GLU A 121 -0.94 -6.62 10.67
C GLU A 121 -1.18 -8.01 10.10
N ILE A 122 -2.43 -8.52 10.13
CA ILE A 122 -2.80 -9.79 9.49
C ILE A 122 -2.47 -9.77 8.00
N GLU A 123 -2.91 -8.76 7.23
CA GLU A 123 -2.70 -8.69 5.77
C GLU A 123 -1.23 -8.55 5.34
N ASN A 124 -0.34 -8.18 6.27
CA ASN A 124 1.10 -8.11 6.03
C ASN A 124 1.84 -9.30 6.67
N ASP A 125 1.12 -10.33 7.13
CA ASP A 125 1.68 -11.49 7.83
C ASP A 125 2.57 -11.09 9.02
N ARG A 126 2.16 -10.03 9.74
CA ARG A 126 2.86 -9.51 10.91
C ARG A 126 2.11 -9.82 12.19
N GLY A 127 2.80 -10.39 13.16
CA GLY A 127 2.26 -10.67 14.49
C GLY A 127 1.59 -12.04 14.60
N THR A 128 1.29 -12.41 15.84
CA THR A 128 0.67 -13.69 16.18
C THR A 128 -0.76 -13.43 16.67
N PHE A 129 -1.75 -13.97 15.95
CA PHE A 129 -3.15 -13.78 16.29
C PHE A 129 -3.76 -15.06 16.81
N LYS A 130 -4.64 -14.92 17.79
CA LYS A 130 -5.48 -16.01 18.27
C LYS A 130 -6.46 -16.43 17.17
N THR A 131 -6.82 -17.70 17.16
CA THR A 131 -7.75 -18.28 16.17
C THR A 131 -9.11 -17.60 16.17
N ASP A 132 -9.58 -17.07 17.31
CA ASP A 132 -10.85 -16.32 17.41
C ASP A 132 -10.87 -15.03 16.58
N ILE A 133 -9.77 -14.29 16.52
CA ILE A 133 -9.62 -13.10 15.68
C ILE A 133 -9.62 -13.53 14.21
N LEU A 134 -8.93 -14.62 13.90
CA LEU A 134 -8.86 -15.13 12.52
C LEU A 134 -10.23 -15.61 12.04
N ASP A 135 -10.95 -16.36 12.86
CA ASP A 135 -12.31 -16.80 12.58
C ASP A 135 -13.23 -15.61 12.32
N LYS A 136 -13.12 -14.53 13.10
CA LYS A 136 -13.90 -13.30 12.87
C LYS A 136 -13.65 -12.69 11.50
N VAL A 137 -12.38 -12.57 11.07
CA VAL A 137 -12.05 -11.92 9.80
C VAL A 137 -12.37 -12.80 8.59
N PHE A 138 -12.38 -14.12 8.75
CA PHE A 138 -12.69 -15.07 7.67
C PHE A 138 -14.17 -15.44 7.56
N LYS A 139 -14.96 -15.25 8.63
CA LYS A 139 -16.40 -15.53 8.68
C LYS A 139 -17.23 -14.92 7.53
N PRO A 140 -17.01 -13.66 7.07
CA PRO A 140 -17.77 -13.09 5.95
C PRO A 140 -17.61 -13.83 4.62
N PHE A 141 -16.57 -14.66 4.50
CA PHE A 141 -16.28 -15.47 3.31
C PHE A 141 -16.75 -16.93 3.46
N GLY A 142 -17.37 -17.28 4.59
CA GLY A 142 -17.75 -18.66 4.90
C GLY A 142 -16.56 -19.54 5.28
N LEU A 143 -15.48 -18.93 5.79
CA LEU A 143 -14.24 -19.62 6.16
C LEU A 143 -14.02 -19.57 7.68
N LYS A 144 -13.43 -20.64 8.22
CA LYS A 144 -12.93 -20.71 9.60
C LYS A 144 -11.50 -21.26 9.59
N VAL A 145 -10.73 -20.93 10.62
CA VAL A 145 -9.40 -21.50 10.83
C VAL A 145 -9.52 -22.91 11.41
N GLY A 146 -8.64 -23.81 10.95
CA GLY A 146 -8.62 -25.19 11.38
C GLY A 146 -7.30 -25.87 11.01
N LEU A 147 -7.16 -27.13 11.41
CA LEU A 147 -6.02 -27.95 11.04
C LEU A 147 -6.17 -28.42 9.60
N VAL A 148 -5.08 -28.32 8.84
CA VAL A 148 -4.95 -28.89 7.50
C VAL A 148 -3.65 -29.69 7.42
N PRO A 149 -3.58 -30.72 6.57
CA PRO A 149 -2.34 -31.41 6.30
C PRO A 149 -1.25 -30.44 5.83
N ILE A 150 -0.02 -30.61 6.36
CA ILE A 150 1.16 -29.85 5.90
C ILE A 150 1.54 -30.28 4.47
N SER A 151 1.40 -31.58 4.18
CA SER A 151 1.69 -32.14 2.87
C SER A 151 0.47 -32.00 1.96
N THR A 152 0.66 -31.35 0.81
CA THR A 152 -0.35 -31.26 -0.25
C THR A 152 -0.77 -32.63 -0.77
N ASN A 153 0.14 -33.61 -0.79
CA ASN A 153 -0.18 -34.98 -1.16
C ASN A 153 -1.17 -35.61 -0.17
N LEU A 154 -0.93 -35.45 1.13
CA LEU A 154 -1.84 -35.96 2.17
C LEU A 154 -3.21 -35.28 2.09
N LEU A 155 -3.24 -33.97 1.83
CA LEU A 155 -4.49 -33.25 1.57
C LEU A 155 -5.25 -33.83 0.36
N ASN A 156 -4.56 -34.04 -0.77
CA ASN A 156 -5.18 -34.60 -1.97
C ASN A 156 -5.70 -36.03 -1.74
N SER A 157 -4.93 -36.87 -1.04
CA SER A 157 -5.36 -38.21 -0.66
C SER A 157 -6.61 -38.18 0.23
N ALA A 158 -6.67 -37.26 1.21
CA ALA A 158 -7.82 -37.12 2.09
C ALA A 158 -9.08 -36.62 1.36
N LEU A 159 -8.94 -35.73 0.37
CA LEU A 159 -10.07 -35.19 -0.41
C LEU A 159 -10.59 -36.16 -1.48
N ASN A 160 -9.72 -37.03 -2.00
CA ASN A 160 -10.06 -38.02 -3.03
C ASN A 160 -10.32 -39.42 -2.45
N CYS A 161 -10.33 -39.56 -1.12
CA CYS A 161 -10.71 -40.79 -0.46
C CYS A 161 -12.20 -41.03 -0.74
N HIS A 162 -12.49 -41.91 -1.69
CA HIS A 162 -13.82 -42.45 -1.89
C HIS A 162 -14.00 -43.57 -0.85
N ASP A 163 -14.95 -43.39 0.06
CA ASP A 163 -15.40 -44.47 0.94
C ASP A 163 -16.12 -45.51 0.07
N GLU A 164 -15.48 -46.65 -0.17
CA GLU A 164 -16.11 -47.85 -0.76
C GLU A 164 -16.97 -48.58 0.27
#